data_AF-A0A847MQY4-F1
#
_entry.id   AF-A0A847MQY4-F1
#
_cell.length_a   1.000
_cell.length_b   1.000
_cell.length_c   1.000
_cell.angle_alpha   90.00
_cell.angle_beta   90.00
_cell.angle_gamma   90.00
#
_symmetry.space_group_name_H-M   'P 1'
#
loop_
_entity.id
_entity.type
_entity.pdbx_description
1 polymer ?
#
loop_
_entity_poly.entity_id
_entity_poly.type
_entity_poly.pdbx_seq_one_letter_code
_entity_poly.pdbx_strand_id
1 'polypeptide(L)'
;DEPTSPANVFAGSYVAAGYTSEHLDTWLDAMLSTKTGADNYPGTATTSDSWPGFAAGDRGVLNTLSPVHFNTAGIVDLADKPDILWIRGDVDAIVGDESFFDLNTLGKHGVIPGWPGEDVAPPQPMLAQTRDVLEAYEAAGGSYREVVLEGVGHSAHLERPEEFKAALLALIGED
;
A
#
# COMPACT_ATOMS: atom_id res chain seq x y z
N ASP A 1 4.68 27.05 1.71
CA ASP A 1 4.94 25.91 2.59
C ASP A 1 3.80 25.69 3.55
N GLU A 2 2.89 24.78 3.17
CA GLU A 2 1.93 24.19 4.10
C GLU A 2 2.29 22.72 4.30
N PRO A 3 2.33 22.19 5.53
CA PRO A 3 2.74 20.81 5.81
C PRO A 3 1.96 19.76 5.01
N THR A 4 0.69 20.03 4.70
CA THR A 4 -0.21 19.15 3.95
C THR A 4 -0.39 19.55 2.48
N SER A 5 0.52 20.38 1.94
CA SER A 5 0.48 20.71 0.52
C SER A 5 0.70 19.44 -0.33
N PRO A 6 0.14 19.35 -1.55
CA PRO A 6 0.33 18.20 -2.43
C PRO A 6 1.80 17.82 -2.63
N ALA A 7 2.68 18.82 -2.81
CA ALA A 7 4.11 18.60 -2.95
C ALA A 7 4.74 17.95 -1.71
N ASN A 8 4.35 18.40 -0.51
CA ASN A 8 4.85 17.83 0.74
C ASN A 8 4.30 16.44 1.01
N VAL A 9 3.02 16.18 0.67
CA VAL A 9 2.43 14.85 0.77
C VAL A 9 3.12 13.88 -0.19
N PHE A 10 3.36 14.29 -1.44
CA PHE A 10 4.12 13.51 -2.41
C PHE A 10 5.52 13.17 -1.88
N ALA A 11 6.31 14.19 -1.52
CA ALA A 11 7.69 14.01 -1.07
C ALA A 11 7.81 13.26 0.27
N GLY A 12 6.81 13.36 1.15
CA GLY A 12 6.83 12.73 2.47
C GLY A 12 6.25 11.32 2.52
N SER A 13 5.45 10.91 1.53
CA SER A 13 4.70 9.64 1.59
C SER A 13 4.89 8.74 0.37
N TYR A 14 5.00 9.31 -0.83
CA TYR A 14 4.97 8.55 -2.08
C TYR A 14 6.35 8.19 -2.61
N VAL A 15 7.42 8.81 -2.11
CA VAL A 15 8.81 8.60 -2.55
C VAL A 15 9.78 8.66 -1.37
N ALA A 16 11.00 8.15 -1.52
CA ALA A 16 12.02 8.26 -0.49
C ALA A 16 12.45 9.71 -0.25
N ALA A 17 12.93 9.97 0.97
CA ALA A 17 13.44 11.28 1.36
C ALA A 17 14.59 11.74 0.43
N GLY A 18 14.46 12.97 -0.10
CA GLY A 18 15.44 13.55 -1.01
C GLY A 18 15.27 13.16 -2.49
N TYR A 19 14.24 12.38 -2.84
CA TYR A 19 13.90 12.15 -4.24
C TYR A 19 13.58 13.47 -4.97
N THR A 20 14.14 13.60 -6.17
CA THR A 20 13.87 14.71 -7.09
C THR A 20 13.65 14.17 -8.49
N SER A 21 12.77 14.80 -9.26
CA SER A 21 12.47 14.42 -10.64
C SER A 21 12.16 15.64 -11.49
N GLU A 22 12.57 15.65 -12.75
CA GLU A 22 12.12 16.65 -13.73
C GLU A 22 10.62 16.54 -14.04
N HIS A 23 10.00 15.40 -13.71
CA HIS A 23 8.58 15.13 -13.93
C HIS A 23 7.69 15.47 -12.73
N LEU A 24 8.22 16.19 -11.72
CA LEU A 24 7.48 16.47 -10.48
C LEU A 24 6.11 17.10 -10.74
N ASP A 25 6.02 18.08 -11.63
CA ASP A 25 4.74 18.71 -11.98
C ASP A 25 3.74 17.70 -12.56
N THR A 26 4.21 16.76 -13.40
CA THR A 26 3.36 15.68 -13.94
C THR A 26 2.86 14.74 -12.85
N TRP A 27 3.71 14.39 -11.88
CA TRP A 27 3.30 13.55 -10.74
C TRP A 27 2.27 14.25 -9.85
N LEU A 28 2.45 15.55 -9.61
CA LEU A 28 1.52 16.36 -8.84
C LEU A 28 0.19 16.54 -9.57
N ASP A 29 0.20 16.83 -10.88
CA ASP A 29 -0.99 16.91 -11.71
C ASP A 29 -1.76 15.58 -11.71
N ALA A 30 -1.06 14.46 -11.83
CA ALA A 30 -1.66 13.13 -11.75
C ALA A 30 -2.31 12.88 -10.38
N MET A 31 -1.61 13.19 -9.28
CA MET A 31 -2.15 13.05 -7.92
C MET A 31 -3.39 13.94 -7.71
N LEU A 32 -3.35 15.18 -8.19
CA LEU A 32 -4.44 16.15 -8.08
C LEU A 32 -5.63 15.86 -9.02
N SER A 33 -5.47 14.96 -9.99
CA SER A 33 -6.57 14.48 -10.84
C SER A 33 -7.54 13.55 -10.10
N THR A 34 -7.19 13.10 -8.89
CA THR A 34 -8.01 12.22 -8.05
C THR A 34 -9.37 12.85 -7.77
N LYS A 35 -10.45 12.23 -8.27
CA LYS A 35 -11.81 12.64 -7.93
C LYS A 35 -12.10 12.29 -6.48
N THR A 36 -12.59 13.27 -5.72
CA THR A 36 -12.98 13.06 -4.33
C THR A 36 -14.49 13.02 -4.15
N GLY A 37 -14.98 12.27 -3.17
CA GLY A 37 -16.38 12.28 -2.75
C GLY A 37 -16.90 10.90 -2.35
N ALA A 38 -18.18 10.84 -1.99
CA ALA A 38 -18.82 9.61 -1.51
C ALA A 38 -18.77 8.45 -2.52
N ASP A 39 -18.76 8.76 -3.83
CA ASP A 39 -18.66 7.77 -4.92
C ASP A 39 -17.25 7.61 -5.47
N ASN A 40 -16.29 8.39 -4.97
CA ASN A 40 -14.89 8.34 -5.43
C ASN A 40 -13.98 8.16 -4.19
N TYR A 41 -12.79 8.74 -4.18
CA TYR A 41 -11.89 8.66 -3.03
C TYR A 41 -12.28 9.67 -1.93
N PRO A 42 -12.22 9.32 -0.63
CA PRO A 42 -12.06 7.97 -0.10
C PRO A 42 -13.36 7.16 -0.23
N GLY A 43 -14.53 7.79 -0.12
CA GLY A 43 -15.83 7.15 -0.11
C GLY A 43 -16.66 7.53 1.11
N THR A 44 -17.67 6.72 1.43
CA THR A 44 -18.50 6.88 2.64
C THR A 44 -17.83 6.25 3.86
N ALA A 45 -18.27 6.63 5.06
CA ALA A 45 -17.89 5.98 6.31
C ALA A 45 -19.15 5.70 7.13
N THR A 46 -19.11 4.67 7.96
CA THR A 46 -20.18 4.34 8.90
C THR A 46 -19.64 4.31 10.33
N THR A 47 -20.51 4.51 11.31
CA THR A 47 -20.15 4.38 12.73
C THR A 47 -19.90 2.92 13.09
N SER A 48 -18.96 2.68 14.00
CA SER A 48 -18.64 1.34 14.51
C SER A 48 -18.50 1.39 16.03
N ASP A 49 -18.91 0.31 16.70
CA ASP A 49 -18.66 0.14 18.14
C ASP A 49 -17.18 -0.24 18.42
N SER A 50 -16.47 -0.73 17.40
CA SER A 50 -15.03 -0.98 17.48
C SER A 50 -14.25 0.32 17.44
N TRP A 51 -13.12 0.36 18.14
CA TRP A 51 -12.15 1.45 17.96
C TRP A 51 -11.72 1.55 16.48
N PRO A 52 -11.54 2.75 15.90
CA PRO A 52 -11.64 4.09 16.51
C PRO A 52 -13.02 4.76 16.44
N GLY A 53 -14.11 3.99 16.27
CA GLY A 53 -15.49 4.50 16.25
C GLY A 53 -16.12 4.62 14.86
N PHE A 54 -15.40 4.20 13.81
CA PHE A 54 -15.90 4.18 12.44
C PHE A 54 -15.37 2.97 11.67
N ALA A 55 -16.02 2.66 10.55
CA ALA A 55 -15.61 1.64 9.59
C ALA A 55 -15.84 2.14 8.16
N ALA A 56 -15.29 1.39 7.19
CA ALA A 56 -15.58 1.59 5.77
C ALA A 56 -17.10 1.59 5.52
N GLY A 57 -17.56 2.55 4.72
CA GLY A 57 -18.94 2.60 4.25
C GLY A 57 -19.21 1.65 3.08
N ASP A 58 -20.34 1.83 2.41
CA ASP A 58 -20.84 1.00 1.31
C ASP A 58 -20.51 1.54 -0.09
N ARG A 59 -19.91 2.74 -0.20
CA ARG A 59 -19.66 3.44 -1.48
C ARG A 59 -18.28 4.09 -1.52
N GLY A 60 -17.73 4.22 -2.73
CA GLY A 60 -16.47 4.91 -2.97
C GLY A 60 -15.27 3.98 -3.11
N VAL A 61 -14.19 4.52 -3.68
CA VAL A 61 -13.05 3.74 -4.19
C VAL A 61 -12.23 3.09 -3.08
N LEU A 62 -12.02 3.76 -1.95
CA LEU A 62 -11.22 3.17 -0.87
C LEU A 62 -11.99 2.04 -0.17
N ASN A 63 -13.32 2.17 -0.06
CA ASN A 63 -14.15 1.15 0.56
C ASN A 63 -14.15 -0.17 -0.23
N THR A 64 -13.91 -0.14 -1.55
CA THR A 64 -13.80 -1.39 -2.33
C THR A 64 -12.57 -2.20 -1.94
N LEU A 65 -11.55 -1.60 -1.34
CA LEU A 65 -10.34 -2.27 -0.85
C LEU A 65 -10.50 -2.84 0.56
N SER A 66 -11.63 -2.59 1.23
CA SER A 66 -11.95 -3.16 2.54
C SER A 66 -12.00 -4.70 2.47
N PRO A 67 -11.59 -5.41 3.53
CA PRO A 67 -11.73 -6.87 3.63
C PRO A 67 -13.17 -7.39 3.46
N VAL A 68 -14.17 -6.52 3.61
CA VAL A 68 -15.58 -6.84 3.34
C VAL A 68 -15.84 -7.12 1.85
N HIS A 69 -15.05 -6.51 0.96
CA HIS A 69 -15.25 -6.56 -0.49
C HIS A 69 -14.06 -7.15 -1.25
N PHE A 70 -12.85 -7.07 -0.70
CA PHE A 70 -11.63 -7.43 -1.40
C PHE A 70 -10.79 -8.42 -0.59
N ASN A 71 -10.56 -9.58 -1.19
CA ASN A 71 -9.67 -10.60 -0.65
C ASN A 71 -8.89 -11.22 -1.81
N THR A 72 -7.59 -10.98 -1.84
CA THR A 72 -6.68 -11.50 -2.86
C THR A 72 -6.00 -12.80 -2.43
N ALA A 73 -6.19 -13.29 -1.21
CA ALA A 73 -5.58 -14.55 -0.76
C ALA A 73 -6.04 -15.76 -1.59
N GLY A 74 -7.18 -15.65 -2.28
CA GLY A 74 -7.67 -16.67 -3.22
C GLY A 74 -6.76 -16.95 -4.42
N ILE A 75 -5.71 -16.16 -4.67
CA ILE A 75 -4.68 -16.50 -5.68
C ILE A 75 -4.03 -17.87 -5.40
N VAL A 76 -3.96 -18.27 -4.12
CA VAL A 76 -3.44 -19.57 -3.69
C VAL A 76 -4.25 -20.74 -4.26
N ASP A 77 -5.50 -20.53 -4.67
CA ASP A 77 -6.37 -21.58 -5.20
C ASP A 77 -6.44 -21.61 -6.74
N LEU A 78 -5.74 -20.71 -7.44
CA LEU A 78 -5.73 -20.70 -8.92
C LEU A 78 -5.22 -22.03 -9.48
N ALA A 79 -5.92 -22.58 -10.47
CA ALA A 79 -5.50 -23.81 -11.15
C ALA A 79 -4.24 -23.60 -11.99
N ASP A 80 -4.19 -22.47 -12.72
CA ASP A 80 -3.00 -22.01 -13.42
C ASP A 80 -2.26 -21.01 -12.53
N LYS A 81 -0.97 -21.25 -12.31
CA LYS A 81 -0.12 -20.44 -11.42
C LYS A 81 0.77 -19.49 -12.23
N PRO A 82 0.33 -18.29 -12.62
CA PRO A 82 1.22 -17.32 -13.25
C PRO A 82 2.37 -16.93 -12.29
N ASP A 83 3.54 -16.64 -12.84
CA ASP A 83 4.65 -16.13 -12.04
C ASP A 83 4.30 -14.76 -11.43
N ILE A 84 4.59 -14.58 -10.15
CA ILE A 84 4.31 -13.32 -9.43
C ILE A 84 5.61 -12.58 -9.17
N LEU A 85 5.65 -11.29 -9.51
CA LEU A 85 6.74 -10.39 -9.15
C LEU A 85 6.21 -9.33 -8.19
N TRP A 86 6.84 -9.22 -7.02
CA TRP A 86 6.57 -8.17 -6.05
C TRP A 86 7.80 -7.26 -5.92
N ILE A 87 7.70 -6.04 -6.45
CA ILE A 87 8.76 -5.01 -6.34
C ILE A 87 8.31 -4.00 -5.29
N ARG A 88 9.17 -3.69 -4.33
CA ARG A 88 8.90 -2.68 -3.30
C ARG A 88 10.17 -1.92 -2.90
N GLY A 89 9.97 -0.73 -2.37
CA GLY A 89 10.99 -0.03 -1.61
C GLY A 89 11.11 -0.56 -0.17
N ASP A 90 12.28 -0.40 0.45
CA ASP A 90 12.52 -0.73 1.85
C ASP A 90 12.20 0.39 2.84
N VAL A 91 12.04 1.62 2.36
CA VAL A 91 11.65 2.81 3.15
C VAL A 91 10.27 3.35 2.75
N ASP A 92 9.41 2.48 2.22
CA ASP A 92 8.00 2.79 1.93
C ASP A 92 7.25 3.20 3.21
N ALA A 93 6.72 4.44 3.22
CA ALA A 93 5.98 4.97 4.36
C ALA A 93 4.53 4.45 4.43
N ILE A 94 3.96 4.03 3.30
CA ILE A 94 2.55 3.65 3.16
C ILE A 94 2.37 2.15 3.38
N VAL A 95 3.20 1.32 2.76
CA VAL A 95 3.11 -0.15 2.87
C VAL A 95 4.27 -0.68 3.71
N GLY A 96 4.00 -0.95 4.99
CA GLY A 96 4.98 -1.44 5.95
C GLY A 96 4.33 -2.05 7.19
N ASP A 97 5.05 -2.96 7.87
CA ASP A 97 4.50 -3.68 9.04
C ASP A 97 4.19 -2.79 10.24
N GLU A 98 4.85 -1.63 10.35
CA GLU A 98 4.58 -0.59 11.36
C GLU A 98 4.30 0.75 10.66
N SER A 99 3.58 0.70 9.52
CA SER A 99 3.22 1.93 8.79
C SER A 99 2.30 2.81 9.63
N PHE A 100 2.59 4.11 9.65
CA PHE A 100 1.75 5.12 10.29
C PHE A 100 0.53 5.52 9.44
N PHE A 101 0.37 4.91 8.25
CA PHE A 101 -0.89 4.96 7.49
C PHE A 101 -1.94 3.99 8.03
N ASP A 102 -1.56 3.06 8.92
CA ASP A 102 -2.50 2.26 9.68
C ASP A 102 -2.91 2.98 10.97
N LEU A 103 -4.23 3.13 11.15
CA LEU A 103 -4.81 3.72 12.35
C LEU A 103 -4.43 2.91 13.60
N ASN A 104 -4.38 1.58 13.53
CA ASN A 104 -4.05 0.76 14.69
C ASN A 104 -2.58 0.96 15.12
N THR A 105 -1.64 1.10 14.19
CA THR A 105 -0.26 1.54 14.48
C THR A 105 -0.24 2.91 15.17
N LEU A 106 -0.97 3.90 14.65
CA LEU A 106 -1.07 5.23 15.28
C LEU A 106 -1.66 5.15 16.70
N GLY A 107 -2.63 4.27 16.92
CA GLY A 107 -3.21 3.97 18.23
C GLY A 107 -2.18 3.36 19.20
N LYS A 108 -1.43 2.34 18.75
CA LYS A 108 -0.34 1.69 19.49
C LYS A 108 0.73 2.69 19.93
N HIS A 109 1.04 3.68 19.11
CA HIS A 109 1.99 4.75 19.42
C HIS A 109 1.38 5.94 20.20
N GLY A 110 0.09 5.87 20.55
CA GLY A 110 -0.59 6.90 21.34
C GLY A 110 -0.88 8.20 20.58
N VAL A 111 -0.75 8.20 19.25
CA VAL A 111 -1.10 9.35 18.39
C VAL A 111 -2.63 9.51 18.34
N ILE A 112 -3.35 8.40 18.20
CA ILE A 112 -4.82 8.39 18.30
C ILE A 112 -5.21 7.85 19.69
N PRO A 113 -5.97 8.61 20.50
CA PRO A 113 -6.29 8.21 21.86
C PRO A 113 -7.27 7.03 21.91
N GLY A 114 -7.26 6.33 23.05
CA GLY A 114 -8.27 5.31 23.38
C GLY A 114 -8.08 3.96 22.69
N TRP A 115 -6.91 3.69 22.11
CA TRP A 115 -6.59 2.40 21.50
C TRP A 115 -6.70 1.26 22.53
N PRO A 116 -7.49 0.20 22.26
CA PRO A 116 -7.84 -0.81 23.26
C PRO A 116 -6.75 -1.86 23.51
N GLY A 117 -5.63 -1.78 22.80
CA GLY A 117 -4.56 -2.78 22.84
C GLY A 117 -4.60 -3.75 21.66
N GLU A 118 -3.50 -4.46 21.49
CA GLU A 118 -3.21 -5.31 20.33
C GLU A 118 -4.16 -6.50 20.20
N ASP A 119 -4.62 -7.07 21.32
CA ASP A 119 -5.56 -8.20 21.32
C ASP A 119 -6.93 -7.84 20.70
N VAL A 120 -7.29 -6.56 20.66
CA VAL A 120 -8.60 -6.07 20.18
C VAL A 120 -8.49 -5.34 18.84
N ALA A 121 -7.46 -4.51 18.67
CA ALA A 121 -7.24 -3.70 17.47
C ALA A 121 -5.77 -3.79 17.03
N PRO A 122 -5.29 -4.96 16.58
CA PRO A 122 -3.89 -5.14 16.21
C PRO A 122 -3.51 -4.28 15.00
N PRO A 123 -2.30 -3.71 14.95
CA PRO A 123 -1.75 -3.13 13.73
C PRO A 123 -1.74 -4.14 12.59
N GLN A 124 -1.85 -3.65 11.36
CA GLN A 124 -1.77 -4.49 10.16
C GLN A 124 -0.31 -4.70 9.75
N PRO A 125 0.24 -5.94 9.83
CA PRO A 125 1.60 -6.22 9.38
C PRO A 125 1.62 -6.43 7.86
N MET A 126 1.57 -5.33 7.09
CA MET A 126 1.31 -5.38 5.64
C MET A 126 2.31 -6.20 4.83
N LEU A 127 3.61 -6.15 5.16
CA LEU A 127 4.63 -6.92 4.45
C LEU A 127 4.58 -8.39 4.85
N ALA A 128 4.47 -8.69 6.15
CA ALA A 128 4.36 -10.07 6.62
C ALA A 128 3.10 -10.74 6.04
N GLN A 129 1.95 -10.07 6.09
CA GLN A 129 0.69 -10.56 5.52
C GLN A 129 0.80 -10.82 4.01
N THR A 130 1.51 -9.95 3.29
CA THR A 130 1.75 -10.14 1.85
C THR A 130 2.63 -11.36 1.60
N ARG A 131 3.72 -11.54 2.36
CA ARG A 131 4.59 -12.71 2.27
C ARG A 131 3.85 -13.99 2.62
N ASP A 132 3.04 -14.02 3.67
CA ASP A 132 2.27 -15.20 4.06
C ASP A 132 1.41 -15.73 2.90
N VAL A 133 0.78 -14.85 2.13
CA VAL A 133 -0.01 -15.23 0.95
C VAL A 133 0.89 -15.72 -0.20
N LEU A 134 2.01 -15.06 -0.46
CA LEU A 134 2.94 -15.43 -1.54
C LEU A 134 3.69 -16.74 -1.25
N GLU A 135 4.07 -16.97 0.00
CA GLU A 135 4.68 -18.22 0.47
C GLU A 135 3.67 -19.37 0.40
N ALA A 136 2.40 -19.12 0.76
CA ALA A 136 1.33 -20.10 0.56
C ALA A 136 1.09 -20.39 -0.94
N TYR A 137 1.18 -19.37 -1.80
CA TYR A 137 1.07 -19.51 -3.24
C TYR A 137 2.20 -20.38 -3.82
N GLU A 138 3.44 -20.16 -3.39
CA GLU A 138 4.60 -20.99 -3.75
C GLU A 138 4.44 -22.43 -3.25
N ALA A 139 4.02 -22.62 -2.00
CA ALA A 139 3.74 -23.93 -1.43
C ALA A 139 2.64 -24.70 -2.18
N ALA A 140 1.71 -23.98 -2.81
CA ALA A 140 0.66 -24.52 -3.69
C ALA A 140 1.13 -24.76 -5.14
N GLY A 141 2.43 -24.66 -5.42
CA GLY A 141 3.04 -24.94 -6.71
C GLY A 141 3.15 -23.74 -7.65
N GLY A 142 2.87 -22.53 -7.17
CA GLY A 142 3.19 -21.30 -7.90
C GLY A 142 4.64 -20.86 -7.72
N SER A 143 4.99 -19.73 -8.31
CA SER A 143 6.28 -19.09 -8.11
C SER A 143 6.07 -17.61 -7.79
N TYR A 144 6.91 -17.06 -6.91
CA TYR A 144 6.99 -15.62 -6.74
C TYR A 144 8.44 -15.17 -6.56
N ARG A 145 8.70 -13.90 -6.87
CA ARG A 145 9.97 -13.23 -6.62
C ARG A 145 9.72 -11.90 -5.94
N GLU A 146 10.33 -11.69 -4.78
CA GLU A 146 10.38 -10.39 -4.12
C GLU A 146 11.65 -9.63 -4.55
N VAL A 147 11.49 -8.38 -4.96
CA VAL A 147 12.58 -7.44 -5.24
C VAL A 147 12.44 -6.28 -4.26
N VAL A 148 13.38 -6.20 -3.33
CA VAL A 148 13.47 -5.10 -2.36
C VAL A 148 14.53 -4.13 -2.86
N LEU A 149 14.13 -2.89 -3.11
CA LEU A 149 15.04 -1.82 -3.54
C LEU A 149 15.45 -0.99 -2.33
N GLU A 150 16.76 -0.92 -2.09
CA GLU A 150 17.35 -0.19 -0.96
C GLU A 150 17.23 1.33 -1.13
N GLY A 151 16.78 2.02 -0.09
CA GLY A 151 16.60 3.47 -0.06
C GLY A 151 15.50 3.96 -0.99
N VAL A 152 14.51 3.12 -1.30
CA VAL A 152 13.37 3.43 -2.18
C VAL A 152 12.09 3.49 -1.35
N GLY A 153 11.23 4.47 -1.65
CA GLY A 153 9.95 4.66 -1.00
C GLY A 153 8.83 3.86 -1.68
N HIS A 154 7.62 4.42 -1.63
CA HIS A 154 6.41 3.75 -2.13
C HIS A 154 6.41 3.58 -3.66
N SER A 155 6.94 4.56 -4.39
CA SER A 155 6.85 4.62 -5.85
C SER A 155 8.11 4.09 -6.53
N ALA A 156 8.43 2.80 -6.33
CA ALA A 156 9.62 2.16 -6.88
C ALA A 156 9.82 2.38 -8.39
N HIS A 157 8.74 2.36 -9.17
CA HIS A 157 8.76 2.60 -10.61
C HIS A 157 9.14 4.04 -11.02
N LEU A 158 8.96 5.02 -10.13
CA LEU A 158 9.38 6.41 -10.33
C LEU A 158 10.81 6.66 -9.83
N GLU A 159 11.19 5.97 -8.75
CA GLU A 159 12.46 6.18 -8.06
C GLU A 159 13.62 5.38 -8.64
N ARG A 160 13.32 4.21 -9.21
CA ARG A 160 14.27 3.30 -9.86
C ARG A 160 13.66 2.70 -11.14
N PRO A 161 13.35 3.55 -12.14
CA PRO A 161 12.65 3.10 -13.35
C PRO A 161 13.39 2.00 -14.12
N GLU A 162 14.72 2.06 -14.19
CA GLU A 162 15.52 1.05 -14.91
C GLU A 162 15.51 -0.32 -14.22
N GLU A 163 15.65 -0.35 -12.89
CA GLU A 163 15.59 -1.60 -12.13
C GLU A 163 14.18 -2.19 -12.12
N PHE A 164 13.16 -1.34 -11.99
CA PHE A 164 11.76 -1.75 -12.10
C PHE A 164 11.47 -2.36 -13.48
N LYS A 165 11.87 -1.66 -14.55
CA LYS A 165 11.71 -2.11 -15.93
C LYS A 165 12.44 -3.41 -16.19
N ALA A 166 13.70 -3.53 -15.79
CA ALA A 166 14.48 -4.75 -15.95
C ALA A 166 13.83 -5.94 -15.23
N ALA A 167 13.32 -5.73 -14.02
CA ALA A 167 12.63 -6.78 -13.27
C ALA A 167 11.32 -7.20 -13.94
N LEU A 168 10.56 -6.24 -14.51
CA LEU A 168 9.33 -6.50 -15.24
C LEU A 168 9.58 -7.25 -16.57
N LEU A 169 10.55 -6.81 -17.37
CA LEU A 169 10.91 -7.46 -18.64
C LEU A 169 11.34 -8.91 -18.41
N ALA A 170 12.15 -9.15 -17.38
CA ALA A 170 12.55 -10.50 -16.98
C ALA A 170 11.35 -11.39 -16.59
N LEU A 171 10.28 -10.83 -16.01
CA LEU A 171 9.07 -11.60 -15.68
C LEU A 171 8.28 -12.00 -16.93
N ILE A 172 8.15 -11.08 -17.90
CA ILE A 172 7.36 -11.32 -19.11
C ILE A 172 8.15 -12.04 -20.23
N GLY A 173 9.42 -12.37 -19.98
CA GLY A 173 10.28 -13.09 -20.91
C GLY A 173 10.81 -12.23 -22.06
N GLU A 174 10.93 -10.92 -21.85
CA GLU A 174 11.54 -9.98 -22.79
C GLU A 174 12.96 -9.61 -22.30
N ASP A 175 13.96 -9.64 -23.19
CA ASP A 175 15.34 -9.19 -22.95
C ASP A 175 15.51 -7.69 -23.27
#